data_AF-A0A352NUA8-F1
#
_entry.id   AF-A0A352NUA8-F1
#
_cell.length_a   1.000
_cell.length_b   1.000
_cell.length_c   1.000
_cell.angle_alpha   90.00
_cell.angle_beta   90.00
_cell.angle_gamma   90.00
#
_symmetry.space_group_name_H-M   'P 1'
#
loop_
_entity.id
_entity.type
_entity.pdbx_description
1 polymer ?
#
loop_
_entity_poly.entity_id
_entity_poly.type
_entity_poly.pdbx_seq_one_letter_code
_entity_poly.pdbx_strand_id
1 'polypeptide(L)'
;IKWNNGIIANPNCSTIQAVVAIKPLYDRYGIERIVYSTYQAVSGAGMGGYNDLLEGYRGKPPKKFPYPIAGNVLPHIDVFLDNGYTKEEMK
;
A
#
# COMPACT_ATOMS: atom_id res chain seq x y z
N ILE A 1 -0.26 31.13 -1.03
CA ILE A 1 0.08 30.17 0.06
C ILE A 1 1.57 30.30 0.30
N LYS A 2 2.04 30.85 1.44
CA LYS A 2 3.47 31.21 1.63
C LYS A 2 4.38 30.03 2.00
N TRP A 3 3.81 28.89 2.40
CA TRP A 3 4.57 27.75 2.93
C TRP A 3 4.91 26.68 1.89
N ASN A 4 4.39 26.77 0.65
CA ASN A 4 4.72 25.85 -0.44
C ASN A 4 4.99 26.61 -1.74
N ASN A 5 5.74 25.95 -2.64
CA ASN A 5 6.15 26.50 -3.93
C ASN A 5 5.23 26.05 -5.08
N GLY A 6 3.91 25.92 -4.82
CA GLY A 6 2.91 25.61 -5.85
C GLY A 6 2.68 24.12 -6.15
N ILE A 7 3.40 23.21 -5.48
CA ILE A 7 3.16 21.75 -5.55
C ILE A 7 3.00 21.20 -4.14
N ILE A 8 1.94 20.41 -3.92
CA ILE A 8 1.68 19.72 -2.65
C ILE A 8 1.51 18.23 -2.97
N ALA A 9 2.39 17.39 -2.45
CA ALA A 9 2.29 15.95 -2.61
C ALA A 9 1.23 15.39 -1.65
N ASN A 10 0.40 14.48 -2.17
CA ASN A 10 -0.48 13.66 -1.33
C ASN A 10 0.24 12.34 -1.01
N PRO A 11 0.30 11.90 0.27
CA PRO A 11 1.01 10.68 0.63
C PRO A 11 0.35 9.42 0.05
N ASN A 12 1.01 8.26 0.22
CA ASN A 12 0.41 6.97 -0.14
C ASN A 12 -0.83 6.69 0.71
N CYS A 13 -1.82 5.99 0.14
CA CYS A 13 -3.05 5.59 0.83
C CYS A 13 -2.79 4.83 2.13
N SER A 14 -1.80 3.93 2.16
CA SER A 14 -1.41 3.15 3.34
C SER A 14 -0.86 4.04 4.47
N THR A 15 -0.08 5.06 4.12
CA THR A 15 0.45 6.06 5.05
C THR A 15 -0.65 6.99 5.59
N ILE A 16 -1.54 7.47 4.71
CA ILE A 16 -2.61 8.43 5.10
C ILE A 16 -3.49 7.83 6.20
N GLN A 17 -4.00 6.62 5.98
CA GLN A 17 -4.89 5.98 6.96
C GLN A 17 -4.18 5.74 8.30
N ALA A 18 -2.90 5.37 8.27
CA ALA A 18 -2.12 5.11 9.48
C ALA A 18 -1.88 6.40 10.26
N VAL A 19 -1.40 7.47 9.59
CA VAL A 19 -1.07 8.74 10.24
C VAL A 19 -2.30 9.38 10.87
N VAL A 20 -3.47 9.32 10.23
CA VAL A 20 -4.71 9.87 10.81
C VAL A 20 -5.05 9.20 12.14
N ALA A 21 -4.95 7.87 12.23
CA ALA A 21 -5.22 7.14 13.46
C ALA A 21 -4.13 7.36 14.53
N ILE A 22 -2.87 7.51 14.11
CA ILE A 22 -1.70 7.59 14.98
C ILE A 22 -1.50 9.00 15.56
N LYS A 23 -1.85 10.05 14.82
CA LYS A 23 -1.65 11.45 15.20
C LYS A 23 -2.11 11.81 16.62
N PRO A 24 -3.33 11.46 17.08
CA PRO A 24 -3.74 11.79 18.44
C PRO A 24 -2.91 11.10 19.53
N LEU A 25 -2.40 9.90 19.26
CA LEU A 25 -1.52 9.17 20.19
C LEU A 25 -0.14 9.83 20.24
N TYR A 26 0.41 10.19 19.08
CA TYR A 26 1.68 10.91 18.98
C TYR A 26 1.64 12.24 19.72
N ASP A 27 0.58 13.04 19.55
CA ASP A 27 0.48 14.37 20.17
C ASP A 27 0.41 14.33 21.69
N ARG A 28 -0.14 13.25 22.25
CA ARG A 28 -0.34 13.12 23.69
C ARG A 28 0.81 12.40 24.39
N TYR A 29 1.44 11.44 23.73
CA TYR A 29 2.37 10.51 24.38
C TYR A 29 3.73 10.41 23.67
N GLY A 30 3.86 10.91 22.44
CA GLY A 30 4.98 10.59 21.57
C GLY A 30 4.96 9.14 21.09
N ILE A 31 5.73 8.83 20.05
CA ILE A 31 5.91 7.46 19.52
C ILE A 31 7.35 7.31 19.04
N GLU A 32 8.05 6.29 19.52
CA GLU A 32 9.44 6.00 19.13
C GLU A 32 9.54 5.06 17.93
N ARG A 33 8.60 4.12 17.79
CA ARG A 33 8.59 3.12 16.72
C ARG A 33 7.17 2.70 16.37
N ILE A 34 6.94 2.51 15.07
CA ILE A 34 5.72 1.91 14.52
C ILE A 34 6.13 0.68 13.73
N VAL A 35 5.43 -0.42 13.96
CA VAL A 35 5.48 -1.62 13.13
C VAL A 35 4.05 -1.98 12.80
N TYR A 36 3.72 -2.12 11.51
CA TYR A 36 2.36 -2.45 11.09
C TYR A 36 2.39 -3.33 9.85
N SER A 37 1.35 -4.15 9.72
CA SER A 37 1.12 -5.02 8.57
C SER A 37 -0.11 -4.54 7.82
N THR A 38 -0.01 -4.43 6.51
CA THR A 38 -1.11 -3.94 5.68
C THR A 38 -1.90 -5.08 5.06
N TYR A 39 -3.21 -4.87 4.91
CA TYR A 39 -4.11 -5.76 4.18
C TYR A 39 -4.76 -4.93 3.07
N GLN A 40 -4.01 -4.73 1.98
CA GLN A 40 -4.37 -3.77 0.93
C GLN A 40 -5.31 -4.38 -0.11
N ALA A 41 -6.31 -3.61 -0.52
CA ALA A 41 -7.24 -4.00 -1.56
C ALA A 41 -6.59 -3.96 -2.95
N VAL A 42 -6.99 -4.89 -3.82
CA VAL A 42 -6.49 -4.98 -5.21
C VAL A 42 -6.82 -3.75 -6.07
N SER A 43 -7.82 -2.94 -5.65
CA SER A 43 -8.18 -1.69 -6.32
C SER A 43 -7.04 -0.67 -6.30
N GLY A 44 -6.11 -0.76 -5.34
CA GLY A 44 -4.90 0.07 -5.32
C GLY A 44 -3.97 -0.16 -6.52
N ALA A 45 -4.03 -1.35 -7.13
CA ALA A 45 -3.31 -1.66 -8.38
C ALA A 45 -4.11 -1.26 -9.65
N GLY A 46 -5.21 -0.52 -9.49
CA GLY A 46 -6.11 -0.10 -10.56
C GLY A 46 -6.97 -1.24 -11.13
N MET A 47 -7.58 -0.99 -12.28
CA MET A 47 -8.47 -1.95 -12.94
C MET A 47 -7.81 -3.29 -13.25
N GLY A 48 -6.49 -3.30 -13.49
CA GLY A 48 -5.74 -4.54 -13.70
C GLY A 48 -5.80 -5.46 -12.48
N GLY A 49 -5.61 -4.91 -11.28
CA GLY A 49 -5.66 -5.70 -10.05
C GLY A 49 -7.07 -6.23 -9.75
N TYR A 50 -8.10 -5.41 -10.01
CA TYR A 50 -9.49 -5.84 -9.91
C TYR A 50 -9.81 -7.00 -10.88
N ASN A 51 -9.39 -6.88 -12.13
CA ASN A 51 -9.62 -7.91 -13.15
C ASN A 51 -8.89 -9.22 -12.82
N ASP A 52 -7.66 -9.16 -12.31
CA ASP A 52 -6.92 -10.35 -11.88
C ASP A 52 -7.63 -11.09 -10.74
N LEU A 53 -8.27 -10.38 -9.81
CA LEU A 53 -9.07 -10.99 -8.75
C LEU A 53 -10.31 -11.69 -9.34
N LEU A 54 -11.08 -11.00 -10.17
CA LEU A 54 -12.32 -11.52 -10.74
C LEU A 54 -12.08 -12.73 -11.66
N GLU A 55 -11.11 -12.61 -12.57
CA GLU A 55 -10.79 -13.66 -13.54
C GLU A 55 -10.00 -14.81 -12.89
N GLY A 56 -9.27 -14.55 -11.80
CA GLY A 56 -8.61 -15.57 -11.00
C GLY A 56 -9.60 -16.58 -10.41
N TYR A 57 -10.76 -16.14 -9.92
CA TYR A 57 -11.84 -17.05 -9.50
C TYR A 57 -12.46 -17.86 -10.65
N ARG A 58 -12.20 -17.47 -11.91
CA ARG A 58 -12.59 -18.21 -13.12
C ARG A 58 -11.46 -19.10 -13.64
N GLY A 59 -10.37 -19.25 -12.89
CA GLY A 59 -9.21 -20.09 -13.25
C GLY A 59 -8.27 -19.46 -14.28
N LYS A 60 -8.37 -18.16 -14.56
CA LYS A 60 -7.47 -17.49 -15.50
C LYS A 60 -6.17 -17.03 -14.81
N PRO A 61 -5.03 -17.06 -15.52
CA PRO A 61 -3.76 -16.59 -14.96
C PRO A 61 -3.78 -15.06 -14.74
N PRO A 62 -3.01 -14.56 -13.76
CA PRO A 62 -2.91 -13.13 -13.50
C PRO A 62 -2.17 -12.41 -14.64
N LYS A 63 -2.50 -11.14 -14.86
CA LYS A 63 -1.83 -10.27 -15.85
C LYS A 63 -1.12 -9.09 -15.19
N LYS A 64 -1.64 -8.62 -14.06
CA LYS A 64 -1.10 -7.49 -13.30
C LYS A 64 -0.21 -7.95 -12.16
N PHE A 65 -0.63 -8.98 -11.42
CA PHE A 65 0.14 -9.54 -10.32
C PHE A 65 1.07 -10.67 -10.80
N PRO A 66 2.21 -10.91 -10.12
CA PRO A 66 3.12 -11.99 -10.49
C PRO A 66 2.55 -13.39 -10.17
N TYR A 67 1.59 -13.46 -9.25
CA TYR A 67 0.93 -14.71 -8.84
C TYR A 67 -0.58 -14.47 -8.69
N PRO A 68 -1.42 -15.52 -8.78
CA PRO A 68 -2.86 -15.39 -8.59
C PRO A 68 -3.20 -14.76 -7.23
N ILE A 69 -4.03 -13.73 -7.24
CA ILE A 69 -4.50 -13.04 -6.02
C ILE A 69 -5.82 -13.63 -5.49
N ALA A 70 -6.62 -14.28 -6.35
CA ALA A 70 -7.88 -14.89 -5.94
C ALA A 70 -7.64 -16.04 -4.96
N GLY A 71 -8.27 -15.96 -3.78
CA GLY A 71 -8.07 -16.93 -2.70
C GLY A 71 -6.66 -16.94 -2.09
N ASN A 72 -5.87 -15.87 -2.27
CA ASN A 72 -4.46 -15.83 -1.89
C ASN A 72 -4.08 -14.52 -1.19
N VAL A 73 -2.91 -14.50 -0.55
CA VAL A 73 -2.26 -13.30 0.02
C VAL A 73 -0.87 -13.18 -0.59
N LEU A 74 -0.60 -12.04 -1.23
CA LEU A 74 0.73 -11.76 -1.81
C LEU A 74 1.52 -10.87 -0.84
N PRO A 75 2.66 -11.34 -0.30
CA PRO A 75 3.43 -10.62 0.72
C PRO A 75 4.39 -9.60 0.09
N HIS A 76 3.97 -8.91 -0.96
CA HIS A 76 4.73 -7.78 -1.54
C HIS A 76 3.82 -6.91 -2.39
N ILE A 77 4.11 -5.61 -2.40
CA ILE A 77 3.49 -4.63 -3.31
C ILE A 77 4.60 -3.77 -3.87
N ASP A 78 4.56 -3.49 -5.17
CA ASP A 78 5.65 -2.83 -5.89
C ASP A 78 6.92 -3.70 -5.95
N VAL A 79 8.05 -3.16 -6.42
CA VAL A 79 9.30 -3.90 -6.56
C VAL A 79 10.08 -3.98 -5.26
N PHE A 80 10.86 -5.05 -5.09
CA PHE A 80 11.86 -5.16 -4.04
C PHE A 80 13.02 -4.18 -4.26
N LEU A 81 13.60 -3.74 -3.15
CA LEU A 81 14.83 -2.95 -3.06
C LEU A 81 15.98 -3.81 -2.52
N ASP A 82 17.20 -3.29 -2.60
CA ASP A 82 18.41 -4.02 -2.18
C ASP A 82 18.43 -4.41 -0.69
N ASN A 83 17.64 -3.70 0.14
CA ASN A 83 17.52 -3.98 1.57
C ASN A 83 16.49 -5.07 1.91
N GLY A 84 15.87 -5.69 0.90
CA GLY A 84 14.86 -6.74 1.07
C GLY A 84 13.44 -6.24 1.34
N TYR A 85 13.23 -4.93 1.52
CA TYR A 85 11.90 -4.33 1.57
C TYR A 85 11.40 -3.99 0.18
N THR A 86 10.09 -3.90 0.04
CA THR A 86 9.43 -3.40 -1.15
C THR A 86 9.41 -1.87 -1.18
N LYS A 87 9.24 -1.29 -2.37
CA LYS A 87 9.02 0.16 -2.50
C LYS A 87 7.78 0.63 -1.75
N GLU A 88 6.74 -0.19 -1.63
CA GLU A 88 5.55 0.19 -0.87
C GLU A 88 5.84 0.34 0.62
N GLU A 89 6.66 -0.56 1.19
CA GLU A 89 7.04 -0.52 2.61
C GLU A 89 8.00 0.65 2.93
N MET A 90 8.74 1.15 1.94
CA MET A 90 9.68 2.25 2.08
C MET A 90 9.09 3.64 1.72
N LYS A 91 7.84 3.72 1.27
CA LYS A 91 7.13 4.98 0.96
C LYS A 91 6.57 5.66 2.21
#